data_AF-A0A819ATP2-F1
#
_entry.id   AF-A0A819ATP2-F1
#
_cell.length_a   1.000
_cell.length_b   1.000
_cell.length_c   1.000
_cell.angle_alpha   90.00
_cell.angle_beta   90.00
_cell.angle_gamma   90.00
#
_symmetry.space_group_name_H-M   'P 1'
#
loop_
_entity.id
_entity.type
_entity.pdbx_description
1 polymer ?
#
loop_
_entity_poly.entity_id
_entity_poly.type
_entity_poly.pdbx_seq_one_letter_code
_entity_poly.pdbx_strand_id
1 'polypeptide(L)'
;MKVILGTLISYLLKLHDQHGVSIVGHVKRGLPPPTVPAFTNISSLLVSAITITIVSLCLNISVAKMFARKYGYKVRSNQELLAYGLGNISSSFFQCYPSSGSLSRSMLP
;
A
#
# COMPACT_ATOMS: atom_id res chain seq x y z
N MET A 1 0.58 11.22 -16.74
CA MET A 1 -0.18 11.81 -17.86
C MET A 1 -1.44 11.02 -18.23
N LYS A 2 -1.38 9.68 -18.35
CA LYS A 2 -2.56 8.86 -18.74
C LYS A 2 -3.80 9.05 -17.85
N VAL A 3 -3.63 9.13 -16.53
CA VAL A 3 -4.76 9.36 -15.59
C VAL A 3 -5.41 10.72 -15.85
N ILE A 4 -4.63 11.76 -16.12
CA ILE A 4 -5.13 13.13 -16.39
C ILE A 4 -5.97 13.15 -17.67
N LEU A 5 -5.47 12.58 -18.77
CA LEU A 5 -6.23 12.49 -20.02
C LEU A 5 -7.49 11.63 -19.86
N GLY A 6 -7.40 10.49 -19.15
CA GLY A 6 -8.54 9.62 -18.90
C GLY A 6 -9.65 10.34 -18.12
N THR A 7 -9.30 11.09 -17.07
CA THR A 7 -10.26 11.90 -16.31
C THR A 7 -10.87 13.01 -17.18
N LEU A 8 -10.06 13.68 -18.03
CA LEU A 8 -10.54 14.76 -18.90
C LEU A 8 -11.54 14.25 -19.95
N ILE A 9 -11.22 13.12 -20.61
CA ILE A 9 -12.09 12.50 -21.62
C ILE A 9 -13.38 11.99 -20.97
N SER A 10 -13.28 11.32 -19.81
CA SER A 10 -14.44 10.83 -19.05
C SER A 10 -15.39 11.97 -18.65
N TYR A 11 -14.83 13.13 -18.28
CA TYR A 11 -15.59 14.33 -17.95
C TYR A 11 -16.28 14.95 -19.17
N LEU A 12 -15.56 15.13 -20.29
CA LEU A 12 -16.09 15.75 -21.51
C LEU A 12 -17.23 14.95 -22.14
N LEU A 13 -17.09 13.63 -22.18
CA LEU A 13 -18.05 12.72 -22.80
C LEU A 13 -19.16 12.26 -21.84
N LYS A 14 -19.19 12.76 -20.59
CA LYS A 14 -20.16 12.38 -19.53
C LYS A 14 -20.40 10.87 -19.46
N LEU A 15 -19.31 10.08 -19.45
CA LEU A 15 -19.37 8.62 -19.51
C LEU A 15 -20.14 7.99 -18.35
N HIS A 16 -20.12 8.63 -17.18
CA HIS A 16 -20.90 8.19 -16.02
C HIS A 16 -22.40 8.22 -16.31
N ASP A 17 -22.92 9.34 -16.84
CA ASP A 17 -24.35 9.55 -17.00
C ASP A 17 -24.91 8.84 -18.25
N GLN A 18 -24.12 8.77 -19.32
CA GLN A 18 -24.56 8.17 -20.59
C GLN A 18 -24.26 6.67 -20.72
N HIS A 19 -23.24 6.17 -20.04
CA HIS A 19 -22.76 4.79 -20.20
C HIS A 19 -22.64 4.03 -18.87
N GLY A 20 -23.07 4.62 -17.74
CA GLY A 20 -23.08 3.96 -16.44
C GLY A 20 -21.68 3.59 -15.91
N VAL A 21 -20.63 4.26 -16.38
CA VAL A 21 -19.25 3.95 -15.99
C VAL A 21 -19.03 4.32 -14.53
N SER A 22 -18.57 3.36 -13.71
CA SER A 22 -18.29 3.59 -12.29
C SER A 22 -17.18 4.63 -12.10
N ILE A 23 -17.46 5.66 -11.31
CA ILE A 23 -16.52 6.74 -11.00
C ILE A 23 -15.99 6.62 -9.56
N VAL A 24 -14.81 7.20 -9.35
CA VAL A 24 -14.14 7.25 -8.03
C VAL A 24 -14.99 7.97 -6.97
N GLY A 25 -15.89 8.87 -7.40
CA GLY A 25 -16.78 9.60 -6.50
C GLY A 25 -16.05 10.65 -5.67
N HIS A 26 -16.58 10.94 -4.48
CA HIS A 26 -16.07 12.00 -3.62
C HIS A 26 -14.89 11.53 -2.76
N VAL A 27 -13.70 12.10 -3.00
CA VAL A 27 -12.50 11.86 -2.19
C VAL A 27 -12.45 12.90 -1.07
N LYS A 28 -12.47 12.44 0.19
CA LYS A 28 -12.30 13.32 1.36
C LYS A 28 -10.92 13.97 1.31
N ARG A 29 -10.87 15.29 1.47
CA ARG A 29 -9.62 16.06 1.49
C ARG A 29 -9.04 16.07 2.91
N GLY A 30 -7.71 16.03 3.00
CA GLY A 30 -6.97 16.11 4.26
C GLY A 30 -6.49 14.75 4.78
N LEU A 31 -5.70 14.80 5.87
CA LEU A 31 -5.22 13.60 6.56
C LEU A 31 -6.34 13.04 7.45
N PRO A 32 -6.60 11.72 7.44
CA PRO A 32 -7.49 11.13 8.43
C PRO A 32 -6.95 11.38 9.84
N PRO A 33 -7.82 11.71 10.82
CA PRO A 33 -7.38 11.85 12.20
C PRO A 33 -6.79 10.53 12.72
N PRO A 34 -5.81 10.59 13.63
CA PRO A 34 -5.28 9.40 14.26
C PRO A 34 -6.37 8.71 15.09
N THR A 35 -6.74 7.50 14.69
CA THR A 35 -7.79 6.68 15.30
C THR A 35 -7.20 5.35 15.74
N VAL A 36 -7.54 4.90 16.94
CA VAL A 36 -7.11 3.59 17.43
C VAL A 36 -7.81 2.48 16.64
N PRO A 37 -7.09 1.49 16.08
CA PRO A 37 -7.71 0.38 15.37
C PRO A 37 -8.63 -0.43 16.29
N ALA A 38 -9.84 -0.73 15.80
CA ALA A 38 -10.82 -1.51 16.56
C ALA A 38 -10.40 -2.98 16.67
N PHE A 39 -10.51 -3.54 17.87
CA PHE A 39 -10.12 -4.92 18.18
C PHE A 39 -11.30 -5.92 18.18
N THR A 40 -12.46 -5.50 17.69
CA THR A 40 -13.72 -6.25 17.82
C THR A 40 -13.79 -7.55 17.02
N ASN A 41 -12.91 -7.78 16.03
CA ASN A 41 -12.92 -8.97 15.15
C ASN A 41 -11.53 -9.55 14.87
N ILE A 42 -10.59 -9.45 15.81
CA ILE A 42 -9.21 -9.94 15.59
C ILE A 42 -9.20 -11.41 15.18
N SER A 43 -9.95 -12.28 15.86
CA SER A 43 -9.90 -13.73 15.63
C SER A 43 -10.29 -14.13 14.20
N SER A 44 -11.24 -13.40 13.60
CA SER A 44 -11.68 -13.60 12.21
C SER A 44 -10.63 -13.12 11.21
N LEU A 45 -9.95 -12.00 11.50
CA LEU A 45 -8.96 -11.41 10.60
C LEU A 45 -7.56 -11.98 10.79
N LEU A 46 -7.29 -12.67 11.90
CA LEU A 46 -5.94 -13.07 12.30
C LEU A 46 -5.26 -13.95 11.24
N VAL A 47 -6.00 -14.92 10.69
CA VAL A 47 -5.49 -15.82 9.65
C VAL A 47 -5.10 -15.02 8.40
N SER A 48 -6.00 -14.19 7.88
CA SER A 48 -5.73 -13.35 6.71
C SER A 48 -4.60 -12.36 6.96
N ALA A 49 -4.54 -11.76 8.15
CA ALA A 49 -3.50 -10.79 8.52
C ALA A 49 -2.11 -11.45 8.56
N ILE A 50 -2.00 -12.66 9.12
CA ILE A 50 -0.75 -13.43 9.13
C ILE A 50 -0.32 -13.74 7.70
N THR A 51 -1.24 -14.21 6.85
CA THR A 51 -0.95 -14.52 5.44
C THR A 51 -0.42 -13.29 4.70
N ILE A 52 -1.11 -12.15 4.80
CA ILE A 52 -0.70 -10.89 4.14
C ILE A 52 0.66 -10.42 4.66
N THR A 53 0.89 -10.53 5.97
CA THR A 53 2.16 -10.13 6.60
C THR A 53 3.33 -10.96 6.09
N ILE A 54 3.18 -12.29 6.02
CA ILE A 54 4.23 -13.19 5.52
C ILE A 54 4.56 -12.86 4.06
N VAL A 55 3.54 -12.74 3.20
CA VAL A 55 3.74 -12.44 1.78
C VAL A 55 4.43 -11.08 1.61
N SER A 56 3.97 -10.05 2.32
CA SER A 56 4.50 -8.70 2.17
C SER A 56 5.93 -8.57 2.72
N LEU A 57 6.25 -9.25 3.81
CA LEU A 57 7.61 -9.32 4.34
C LEU A 57 8.55 -10.07 3.40
N CYS A 58 8.12 -11.20 2.85
CA CYS A 58 8.90 -11.96 1.86
C CYS A 58 9.20 -11.10 0.63
N LEU A 59 8.21 -10.35 0.13
CA LEU A 59 8.41 -9.39 -0.96
C LEU A 59 9.43 -8.31 -0.58
N ASN A 60 9.28 -7.68 0.60
CA ASN A 60 10.19 -6.62 1.04
C ASN A 60 11.64 -7.12 1.15
N ILE A 61 11.87 -8.27 1.78
CA ILE A 61 13.20 -8.88 1.91
C ILE A 61 13.77 -9.26 0.53
N SER A 62 12.93 -9.76 -0.39
CA SER A 62 13.35 -10.12 -1.74
C SER A 62 13.84 -8.91 -2.51
N VAL A 63 13.12 -7.78 -2.43
CA VAL A 63 13.56 -6.50 -3.01
C VAL A 63 14.85 -6.03 -2.35
N ALA A 64 14.90 -6.00 -1.01
CA ALA A 64 16.09 -5.55 -0.28
C ALA A 64 17.34 -6.37 -0.67
N LYS A 65 17.22 -7.70 -0.75
CA LYS A 65 18.32 -8.59 -1.21
C LYS A 65 18.73 -8.35 -2.66
N MET A 66 17.77 -8.08 -3.55
CA MET A 66 18.06 -7.74 -4.95
C MET A 66 18.90 -6.45 -5.02
N PHE A 67 18.54 -5.42 -4.27
CA PHE A 67 19.32 -4.18 -4.19
C PHE A 67 20.69 -4.38 -3.53
N ALA A 68 20.78 -5.17 -2.44
CA ALA A 68 22.04 -5.53 -1.82
C ALA A 68 23.02 -6.21 -2.79
N ARG A 69 22.53 -7.13 -3.61
CA ARG A 69 23.33 -7.77 -4.67
C ARG A 69 23.74 -6.78 -5.75
N LYS A 70 22.85 -5.86 -6.14
CA LYS A 70 23.12 -4.86 -7.18
C LYS A 70 24.16 -3.81 -6.75
N TYR A 71 24.11 -3.38 -5.49
CA TYR A 71 24.94 -2.28 -4.97
C TYR A 71 26.03 -2.73 -3.98
N GLY A 72 26.18 -4.04 -3.73
CA GLY A 72 27.28 -4.61 -2.96
C GLY A 72 27.22 -4.43 -1.44
N TYR A 73 26.05 -4.11 -0.86
CA TYR A 73 25.89 -3.95 0.59
C TYR A 73 25.22 -5.17 1.25
N LYS A 74 25.36 -5.32 2.57
CA LYS A 74 24.70 -6.38 3.34
C LYS A 74 23.34 -5.91 3.87
N VAL A 75 22.30 -6.71 3.66
CA VAL A 75 20.96 -6.51 4.25
C VAL A 75 20.81 -7.33 5.52
N ARG A 76 20.33 -6.70 6.59
CA ARG A 76 20.02 -7.34 7.88
C ARG A 76 18.52 -7.59 7.98
N SER A 77 18.08 -8.83 7.74
CA SER A 77 16.65 -9.19 7.75
C SER A 77 15.92 -8.83 9.05
N ASN A 78 16.58 -8.96 10.21
CA ASN A 78 15.95 -8.61 11.50
C ASN A 78 15.65 -7.11 11.61
N GLN A 79 16.52 -6.27 11.07
CA GLN A 79 16.31 -4.82 11.06
C GLN A 79 15.19 -4.44 10.09
N GLU A 80 15.15 -5.08 8.92
CA GLU A 80 14.06 -4.90 7.95
C GLU A 80 12.70 -5.32 8.53
N LEU A 81 12.65 -6.45 9.24
CA LEU A 81 11.44 -6.92 9.91
C LEU A 81 10.94 -5.92 10.96
N LEU A 82 11.85 -5.42 11.82
CA LEU A 82 11.50 -4.45 12.85
C LEU A 82 11.01 -3.13 12.23
N ALA A 83 11.75 -2.60 11.25
CA ALA A 83 11.38 -1.35 10.57
C ALA A 83 10.01 -1.47 9.89
N TYR A 84 9.78 -2.60 9.21
CA TYR A 84 8.53 -2.86 8.51
C TYR A 84 7.35 -3.08 9.46
N GLY A 85 7.57 -3.77 10.59
CA GLY A 85 6.56 -3.94 11.64
C GLY A 85 6.18 -2.61 12.28
N LEU A 86 7.17 -1.81 12.72
CA LEU A 86 6.94 -0.49 13.32
C LEU A 86 6.26 0.47 12.34
N GLY A 87 6.62 0.43 11.06
CA GLY A 87 5.98 1.23 10.01
C GLY A 87 4.49 0.89 9.86
N ASN A 88 4.15 -0.40 9.77
CA ASN A 88 2.76 -0.83 9.66
C ASN A 88 1.94 -0.53 10.93
N ILE A 89 2.52 -0.71 12.12
CA ILE A 89 1.89 -0.33 13.39
C ILE A 89 1.60 1.18 13.42
N SER A 90 2.59 2.01 13.07
CA SER A 90 2.43 3.46 13.03
C SER A 90 1.36 3.90 12.02
N SER A 91 1.31 3.25 10.86
CA SER A 91 0.31 3.55 9.82
C SER A 91 -1.12 3.13 10.20
N SER A 92 -1.27 2.13 11.08
CA SER A 92 -2.59 1.64 11.49
C SER A 92 -3.43 2.72 12.19
N PHE A 93 -2.76 3.67 12.88
CA PHE A 93 -3.42 4.80 13.51
C PHE A 93 -3.99 5.80 12.50
N PHE A 94 -3.45 5.85 11.27
CA PHE A 94 -3.91 6.76 10.22
C PHE A 94 -4.89 6.08 9.25
N GLN A 95 -5.56 5.00 9.66
CA GLN A 95 -6.53 4.26 8.84
C GLN A 95 -5.92 3.76 7.52
N CYS A 96 -4.62 3.47 7.52
CA CYS A 96 -3.89 2.98 6.35
C CYS A 96 -4.04 1.46 6.20
N TYR A 97 -4.06 0.99 4.95
CA TYR A 97 -3.93 -0.43 4.62
C TYR A 97 -2.50 -0.93 4.88
N PRO A 98 -2.30 -2.24 5.13
CA PRO A 98 -0.97 -2.82 5.27
C PRO A 98 -0.14 -2.52 4.02
N SER A 99 0.98 -1.83 4.21
CA SER A 99 1.84 -1.35 3.12
C SER A 99 2.86 -2.42 2.78
N SER A 100 3.13 -2.69 1.50
CA SER A 100 4.16 -3.66 1.05
C SER A 100 5.23 -3.02 0.17
N GLY A 101 6.40 -3.68 0.10
CA GLY A 101 7.49 -3.27 -0.79
C GLY A 101 7.07 -3.33 -2.25
N SER A 102 7.19 -2.22 -2.98
CA SER A 102 6.74 -2.09 -4.37
C SER A 102 7.91 -2.05 -5.34
N LEU A 103 8.12 -3.16 -6.05
CA LEU A 103 9.16 -3.28 -7.09
C LEU A 103 9.04 -2.17 -8.14
N SER A 104 7.83 -1.89 -8.64
CA SER A 104 7.58 -0.89 -9.67
C SER A 104 7.97 0.53 -9.25
N ARG A 105 7.94 0.84 -7.95
CA ARG A 105 8.34 2.16 -7.42
C ARG A 105 9.83 2.21 -7.06
N SER A 106 10.39 1.12 -6.53
CA SER A 106 11.81 1.06 -6.16
C SER A 106 12.74 0.92 -7.36
N MET A 107 12.26 0.32 -8.46
CA MET A 107 13.02 0.10 -9.70
C MET A 107 12.93 1.31 -10.66
N LEU A 108 12.56 2.49 -10.16
CA LEU A 108 12.71 3.71 -10.94
C LEU A 108 14.22 4.07 -11.00
N PRO A 109 14.77 4.30 -12.21
CA PRO A 109 16.17 4.65 -12.40
C PRO A 109 16.51 6.04 -11.84
#